data_AF-A0A7D3XJQ1-F1
#
_entry.id   AF-A0A7D3XJQ1-F1
#
_cell.length_a   1.000
_cell.length_b   1.000
_cell.length_c   1.000
_cell.angle_alpha   90.00
_cell.angle_beta   90.00
_cell.angle_gamma   90.00
#
_symmetry.space_group_name_H-M   'P 1'
#
loop_
_entity.id
_entity.type
_entity.pdbx_description
1 polymer ?
#
loop_
_entity_poly.entity_id
_entity_poly.type
_entity_poly.pdbx_seq_one_letter_code
_entity_poly.pdbx_strand_id
1 'polypeptide(L)'
;MGKIKFDEVIKLFSTYNDRFLVHHLLEYAELKEKVERANEQSFYFQMGLENHKKRLRVMKLTFEKTRRYFNHSTLDDLISKSASIKETMEIKKAGEFNMISRISYYFLKSDFLYHKQLIKLKSKTSELQSIDYYLEHPEELLKIIE
;
A
#
# COMPACT_ATOMS: atom_id res chain seq x y z
N MET A 1 -28.31 -1.79 7.18
CA MET A 1 -27.23 -1.38 6.26
C MET A 1 -26.79 -2.64 5.51
N GLY A 2 -26.90 -2.65 4.18
CA GLY A 2 -26.50 -3.80 3.38
C GLY A 2 -24.97 -3.98 3.42
N LYS A 3 -24.50 -5.22 3.59
CA LYS A 3 -23.08 -5.54 3.49
C LYS A 3 -22.61 -5.25 2.06
N ILE A 4 -21.70 -4.29 1.92
CA ILE A 4 -21.06 -3.98 0.64
C ILE A 4 -20.20 -5.20 0.27
N LYS A 5 -20.34 -5.71 -0.96
CA LYS A 5 -19.52 -6.83 -1.42
C LYS A 5 -18.12 -6.34 -1.77
N PHE A 6 -17.11 -7.17 -1.55
CA PHE A 6 -15.72 -6.85 -1.89
C PHE A 6 -15.54 -6.42 -3.36
N ASP A 7 -16.33 -6.99 -4.27
CA ASP A 7 -16.33 -6.61 -5.70
C ASP A 7 -16.82 -5.17 -5.96
N GLU A 8 -17.76 -4.68 -5.15
CA GLU A 8 -18.25 -3.30 -5.23
C GLU A 8 -17.19 -2.32 -4.71
N VAL A 9 -16.42 -2.77 -3.72
CA VAL A 9 -15.29 -2.04 -3.11
C VAL A 9 -14.12 -1.94 -4.10
N ILE A 10 -13.79 -3.02 -4.82
CA ILE A 10 -12.79 -3.01 -5.91
C ILE A 10 -13.18 -1.99 -6.99
N LYS A 11 -14.45 -1.97 -7.42
CA LYS A 11 -14.92 -1.00 -8.42
C LYS A 11 -14.80 0.44 -7.94
N LEU A 12 -15.19 0.74 -6.70
CA LEU A 12 -15.04 2.05 -6.06
C LEU A 12 -13.58 2.50 -5.96
N PHE A 13 -12.64 1.57 -5.81
CA PHE A 13 -11.22 1.90 -5.65
C PHE A 13 -10.38 1.95 -6.92
N SER A 14 -10.87 1.39 -8.04
CA SER A 14 -10.24 1.57 -9.37
C SER A 14 -10.09 3.05 -9.77
N THR A 15 -10.90 3.94 -9.17
CA THR A 15 -10.84 5.39 -9.29
C THR A 15 -9.81 6.09 -8.39
N TYR A 16 -9.20 5.40 -7.42
CA TYR A 16 -8.28 5.96 -6.41
C TYR A 16 -6.82 5.53 -6.59
N ASN A 17 -6.33 5.56 -7.85
CA ASN A 17 -4.99 5.12 -8.28
C ASN A 17 -3.80 5.72 -7.49
N ASP A 18 -3.98 6.82 -6.77
CA ASP A 18 -2.90 7.52 -6.06
C ASP A 18 -2.57 6.97 -4.67
N ARG A 19 -3.27 5.95 -4.17
CA ARG A 19 -3.08 5.44 -2.80
C ARG A 19 -2.40 4.07 -2.79
N PHE A 20 -1.11 4.07 -2.48
CA PHE A 20 -0.23 2.90 -2.35
C PHE A 20 -0.82 1.81 -1.46
N LEU A 21 -1.35 2.18 -0.28
CA LEU A 21 -1.92 1.22 0.67
C LEU A 21 -3.20 0.56 0.15
N VAL A 22 -4.07 1.34 -0.50
CA VAL A 22 -5.33 0.84 -1.08
C VAL A 22 -5.01 -0.09 -2.24
N HIS A 23 -4.08 0.32 -3.10
CA HIS A 23 -3.60 -0.49 -4.20
C HIS A 23 -3.01 -1.83 -3.70
N HIS A 24 -2.17 -1.80 -2.65
CA HIS A 24 -1.62 -3.02 -2.06
C HIS A 24 -2.69 -3.97 -1.50
N LEU A 25 -3.74 -3.42 -0.88
CA LEU A 25 -4.88 -4.19 -0.37
C LEU A 25 -5.67 -4.85 -1.51
N LEU A 26 -5.95 -4.11 -2.58
CA LEU A 26 -6.66 -4.62 -3.75
C LEU A 26 -5.87 -5.71 -4.47
N GLU A 27 -4.59 -5.46 -4.75
CA GLU A 27 -3.73 -6.46 -5.39
C GLU A 27 -3.62 -7.72 -4.53
N TYR A 28 -3.55 -7.57 -3.20
CA TYR A 28 -3.48 -8.70 -2.29
C TYR A 28 -4.76 -9.52 -2.35
N ALA A 29 -5.91 -8.86 -2.31
CA ALA A 29 -7.20 -9.53 -2.34
C ALA A 29 -7.46 -10.26 -3.66
N GLU A 30 -7.19 -9.61 -4.79
CA GLU A 30 -7.34 -10.21 -6.11
C GLU A 30 -6.44 -11.44 -6.25
N LEU A 31 -5.19 -11.34 -5.80
CA LEU A 31 -4.28 -12.47 -5.83
C LEU A 31 -4.70 -13.58 -4.86
N LYS A 32 -5.25 -13.22 -3.69
CA LYS A 32 -5.73 -14.18 -2.68
C LYS A 32 -6.90 -15.00 -3.24
N GLU A 33 -7.89 -14.33 -3.85
CA GLU A 33 -9.02 -14.98 -4.49
C GLU A 33 -8.56 -15.93 -5.61
N LYS A 34 -7.68 -15.48 -6.51
CA LYS A 34 -7.15 -16.32 -7.59
C LYS A 34 -6.39 -17.54 -7.08
N VAL A 35 -5.67 -17.41 -5.97
CA VAL A 35 -4.97 -18.53 -5.32
C VAL A 35 -5.95 -19.51 -4.65
N GLU A 36 -7.01 -19.00 -4.01
CA GLU A 36 -8.05 -19.83 -3.38
C GLU A 36 -8.87 -20.60 -4.41
N ARG A 37 -9.12 -20.01 -5.59
CA ARG A 37 -9.79 -20.64 -6.73
C ARG A 37 -8.82 -21.09 -7.82
N ALA A 38 -7.65 -21.60 -7.43
CA ALA A 38 -6.57 -21.92 -8.37
C ALA A 38 -6.99 -22.92 -9.48
N ASN A 39 -7.87 -23.86 -9.16
CA ASN A 39 -8.44 -24.84 -10.10
C ASN A 39 -9.29 -24.20 -11.21
N GLU A 40 -9.83 -23.01 -10.98
CA GLU A 40 -10.62 -22.24 -11.95
C GLU A 40 -9.75 -21.24 -12.75
N GLN A 41 -8.46 -21.11 -12.41
CA GLN A 41 -7.53 -20.21 -13.10
C GLN A 41 -6.88 -20.86 -14.33
N SER A 42 -6.23 -20.04 -15.15
CA SER A 42 -5.50 -20.51 -16.33
C SER A 42 -4.38 -21.50 -15.98
N PHE A 43 -4.04 -22.37 -16.93
CA PHE A 43 -2.92 -23.32 -16.79
C PHE A 43 -1.62 -22.65 -16.32
N TYR A 44 -1.27 -21.49 -16.89
CA TYR A 44 -0.07 -20.75 -16.50
C TYR A 44 -0.13 -20.23 -15.06
N PHE A 45 -1.31 -19.82 -14.58
CA PHE A 45 -1.48 -19.42 -13.19
C PHE A 45 -1.27 -20.62 -12.24
N GLN A 46 -1.84 -21.77 -12.58
CA GLN A 46 -1.67 -23.01 -11.80
C GLN A 46 -0.20 -23.44 -11.73
N MET A 47 0.53 -23.38 -12.86
CA MET A 47 1.97 -23.63 -12.90
C MET A 47 2.77 -22.67 -12.02
N GLY A 48 2.30 -21.42 -11.88
CA GLY A 48 2.89 -20.39 -11.02
C GLY A 48 2.41 -20.37 -9.57
N LEU A 49 1.55 -21.30 -9.14
CA LEU A 49 0.81 -21.21 -7.88
C LEU A 49 1.71 -21.00 -6.65
N GLU A 50 2.84 -21.70 -6.56
CA GLU A 50 3.77 -21.53 -5.44
C GLU A 50 4.44 -20.15 -5.43
N ASN A 51 4.71 -19.57 -6.59
CA ASN A 51 5.20 -18.20 -6.69
C ASN A 51 4.12 -17.18 -6.31
N HIS A 52 2.86 -17.43 -6.68
CA HIS A 52 1.73 -16.62 -6.27
C HIS A 52 1.52 -16.65 -4.74
N LYS A 53 1.58 -17.84 -4.11
CA LYS A 53 1.55 -17.98 -2.65
C LYS A 53 2.72 -17.28 -1.95
N LYS A 54 3.93 -17.34 -2.52
CA LYS A 54 5.09 -16.57 -2.03
C LYS A 54 4.83 -15.07 -2.13
N ARG A 55 4.32 -14.59 -3.26
CA ARG A 55 3.95 -13.17 -3.45
C ARG A 55 2.92 -12.73 -2.42
N LEU A 56 1.86 -13.51 -2.15
CA LEU A 56 0.89 -13.21 -1.09
C LEU A 56 1.55 -13.06 0.28
N ARG A 57 2.46 -13.96 0.65
CA ARG A 57 3.21 -13.86 1.92
C ARG A 57 4.04 -12.58 1.98
N VAL A 58 4.75 -12.24 0.90
CA VAL A 58 5.54 -11.01 0.83
C VAL A 58 4.66 -9.78 0.97
N MET A 59 3.53 -9.72 0.26
CA MET A 59 2.59 -8.59 0.35
C MET A 59 2.02 -8.43 1.76
N LYS A 60 1.61 -9.53 2.39
CA LYS A 60 1.15 -9.52 3.79
C LYS A 60 2.23 -9.01 4.75
N LEU A 61 3.47 -9.49 4.59
CA LEU A 61 4.60 -9.02 5.41
C LEU A 61 4.92 -7.54 5.20
N THR A 62 4.88 -7.06 3.95
CA THR A 62 5.09 -5.64 3.62
C THR A 62 4.01 -4.78 4.26
N PHE A 63 2.74 -5.17 4.13
CA PHE A 63 1.65 -4.46 4.76
C PHE A 63 1.79 -4.43 6.29
N GLU A 64 2.12 -5.56 6.91
CA GLU A 64 2.34 -5.65 8.36
C GLU A 64 3.49 -4.76 8.84
N LYS A 65 4.56 -4.62 8.06
CA LYS A 65 5.64 -3.66 8.37
C LYS A 65 5.12 -2.22 8.34
N THR A 66 4.36 -1.86 7.31
CA THR A 66 3.73 -0.53 7.23
C THR A 66 2.75 -0.30 8.38
N ARG A 67 1.90 -1.27 8.71
CA ARG A 67 0.97 -1.22 9.83
C ARG A 67 1.69 -0.97 11.15
N ARG A 68 2.74 -1.74 11.44
CA ARG A 68 3.53 -1.57 12.66
C ARG A 68 4.19 -0.19 12.70
N TYR A 69 4.83 0.22 11.62
CA TYR A 69 5.45 1.54 11.53
C TYR A 69 4.42 2.65 11.76
N PHE A 70 3.26 2.58 11.11
CA PHE A 70 2.17 3.53 11.27
C PHE A 70 1.65 3.57 12.70
N ASN A 71 1.37 2.42 13.32
CA ASN A 71 0.79 2.36 14.66
C ASN A 71 1.76 2.85 15.74
N HIS A 72 3.08 2.65 15.56
CA HIS A 72 4.09 3.13 16.51
C HIS A 72 4.53 4.58 16.29
N SER A 73 4.35 5.12 15.08
CA SER A 73 4.72 6.50 14.78
C SER A 73 3.60 7.46 15.19
N THR A 74 3.98 8.64 15.65
CA THR A 74 3.08 9.78 15.81
C THR A 74 2.88 10.51 14.47
N LEU A 75 1.90 11.42 14.42
CA LEU A 75 1.73 12.28 13.24
C LEU A 75 2.97 13.18 13.02
N ASP A 76 3.55 13.70 14.10
CA ASP A 76 4.73 14.56 14.06
C ASP A 76 5.98 13.81 13.57
N ASP A 77 6.14 12.53 13.94
CA ASP A 77 7.22 11.68 13.43
C ASP A 77 7.14 11.56 11.90
N LEU A 78 5.93 11.31 11.38
CA LEU A 78 5.70 11.16 9.95
C LEU A 78 5.93 12.47 9.19
N ILE A 79 5.47 13.61 9.74
CA ILE A 79 5.69 14.94 9.18
C ILE A 79 7.18 15.26 9.13
N SER A 80 7.89 15.05 10.24
CA SER A 80 9.33 15.30 10.36
C SER A 80 10.13 14.47 9.37
N LYS A 81 9.77 13.18 9.23
CA LYS A 81 10.40 12.28 8.24
C LYS A 81 10.13 12.74 6.81
N SER A 82 8.89 13.12 6.49
CA SER A 82 8.53 13.64 5.17
C SER A 82 9.28 14.94 4.83
N ALA A 83 9.44 15.84 5.79
CA ALA A 83 10.21 17.08 5.63
C ALA A 83 11.70 16.81 5.34
N SER A 84 12.33 15.91 6.10
CA SER A 84 13.72 15.49 5.89
C SER A 84 13.95 14.87 4.50
N ILE A 85 13.02 14.02 4.03
CA ILE A 85 13.11 13.43 2.68
C ILE A 85 13.00 14.54 1.63
N LYS A 86 12.05 15.46 1.80
CA LYS A 86 11.85 16.59 0.88
C LYS A 86 13.10 17.47 0.78
N GLU A 87 13.71 17.82 1.91
CA GLU A 87 14.97 18.58 1.95
C GLU A 87 16.08 17.85 1.18
N THR A 88 16.25 16.55 1.42
CA THR A 88 17.23 15.72 0.71
C THR A 88 16.98 15.69 -0.80
N MET A 89 15.71 15.66 -1.22
CA MET A 89 15.33 15.74 -2.64
C MET A 89 15.70 17.07 -3.27
N GLU A 90 15.46 18.20 -2.59
CA GLU A 90 15.81 19.54 -3.09
C GLU A 90 17.33 19.70 -3.24
N ILE A 91 18.11 19.22 -2.26
CA ILE A 91 19.58 19.22 -2.34
C ILE A 91 20.06 18.42 -3.56
N LYS A 92 19.50 17.23 -3.78
CA LYS A 92 19.86 16.40 -4.95
C LYS A 92 19.42 17.01 -6.27
N LYS A 93 18.34 17.81 -6.27
CA LYS A 93 17.84 18.47 -7.47
C LYS A 93 18.74 19.63 -7.91
N ALA A 94 19.42 20.28 -6.97
CA ALA A 94 20.32 21.39 -7.23
C ALA A 94 21.70 21.00 -7.81
N GLY A 95 22.07 19.70 -7.75
CA GLY A 95 23.33 19.19 -8.28
C GLY A 95 23.25 18.63 -9.71
N GLU A 96 24.38 18.18 -10.25
CA GLU A 96 24.44 17.51 -11.56
C GLU A 96 23.74 16.13 -11.53
N PHE A 97 22.75 15.95 -12.43
CA PHE A 97 21.93 14.75 -12.51
C PHE A 97 22.60 13.65 -13.34
N ASN A 98 23.55 12.92 -12.75
CA ASN A 98 23.97 11.63 -13.31
C ASN A 98 22.91 10.53 -13.07
N MET A 99 23.06 9.39 -13.75
CA MET A 99 22.08 8.29 -13.70
C MET A 99 21.83 7.77 -12.28
N ILE A 100 22.87 7.66 -11.46
CA ILE A 100 22.77 7.22 -10.06
C ILE A 100 21.95 8.24 -9.25
N SER A 101 22.19 9.53 -9.48
CA SER A 101 21.46 10.62 -8.82
C SER A 101 19.98 10.63 -9.22
N ARG A 102 19.67 10.33 -10.50
CA ARG A 102 18.29 10.13 -10.96
C ARG A 102 17.59 8.99 -10.23
N ILE A 103 18.24 7.82 -10.18
CA ILE A 103 17.68 6.63 -9.50
C ILE A 103 17.43 6.93 -8.02
N SER A 104 18.42 7.49 -7.34
CA SER A 104 18.31 7.90 -5.93
C SER A 104 17.18 8.89 -5.70
N TYR A 105 17.02 9.88 -6.59
CA TYR A 105 15.93 10.84 -6.52
C TYR A 105 14.55 10.17 -6.65
N TYR A 106 14.39 9.21 -7.57
CA TYR A 106 13.12 8.47 -7.72
C TYR A 106 12.79 7.63 -6.49
N PHE A 107 13.79 7.00 -5.86
CA PHE A 107 13.58 6.30 -4.59
C PHE A 107 13.11 7.26 -3.49
N LEU A 108 13.76 8.41 -3.34
CA LEU A 108 13.35 9.43 -2.36
C LEU A 108 11.96 9.99 -2.67
N LYS A 109 11.63 10.21 -3.94
CA LYS A 109 10.29 10.64 -4.36
C LYS A 109 9.23 9.61 -3.98
N SER A 110 9.51 8.33 -4.19
CA SER A 110 8.62 7.24 -3.78
C SER A 110 8.42 7.22 -2.26
N ASP A 111 9.52 7.32 -1.50
CA ASP A 111 9.48 7.33 -0.04
C ASP A 111 8.74 8.57 0.52
N PHE A 112 8.93 9.73 -0.11
CA PHE A 112 8.19 10.95 0.21
C PHE A 112 6.68 10.78 0.00
N LEU A 113 6.27 10.22 -1.14
CA LEU A 113 4.85 9.97 -1.44
C LEU A 113 4.25 8.95 -0.47
N TYR A 114 4.99 7.90 -0.12
CA TYR A 114 4.60 6.94 0.89
C TYR A 114 4.33 7.63 2.24
N HIS A 115 5.26 8.45 2.74
CA HIS A 115 5.07 9.18 4.00
C HIS A 115 3.91 10.18 3.93
N LYS A 116 3.72 10.90 2.81
CA LYS A 116 2.53 11.77 2.65
C LYS A 116 1.22 11.02 2.76
N GLN A 117 1.15 9.79 2.25
CA GLN A 117 -0.03 8.96 2.39
C GLN A 117 -0.24 8.50 3.83
N LEU A 118 0.83 8.12 4.53
CA LEU A 118 0.75 7.79 5.96
C LEU A 118 0.26 8.99 6.78
N ILE A 119 0.77 10.19 6.53
CA ILE A 119 0.29 11.43 7.18
C ILE A 119 -1.22 11.60 6.96
N LYS A 120 -1.68 11.49 5.70
CA LYS A 120 -3.10 11.62 5.35
C LYS A 120 -3.97 10.55 6.02
N LEU A 121 -3.45 9.34 6.21
CA LEU A 121 -4.16 8.29 6.93
C LEU A 121 -4.16 8.53 8.44
N LYS A 122 -3.02 8.97 8.99
CA LYS A 122 -2.84 9.23 10.43
C LYS A 122 -3.70 10.40 10.92
N SER A 123 -4.05 11.33 10.03
CA SER A 123 -5.03 12.39 10.33
C SER A 123 -6.48 11.89 10.39
N LYS A 124 -6.77 10.66 9.95
CA LYS A 124 -8.12 10.07 9.89
C LYS A 124 -8.30 8.90 10.84
N THR A 125 -7.24 8.13 11.07
CA THR A 125 -7.23 6.99 12.01
C THR A 125 -5.95 6.99 12.83
N SER A 126 -6.07 6.64 14.11
CA SER A 126 -4.93 6.44 15.00
C SER A 126 -4.16 5.15 14.66
N GLU A 127 -4.86 4.13 14.17
CA GLU A 127 -4.32 2.79 13.97
C GLU A 127 -4.78 2.18 12.65
N LEU A 128 -3.92 1.34 12.08
CA LEU A 128 -4.23 0.42 11.00
C LEU A 128 -4.43 -0.99 11.57
N GLN A 129 -5.46 -1.67 11.08
CA GLN A 129 -5.71 -3.09 11.29
C GLN A 129 -4.93 -3.95 10.29
N SER A 130 -4.97 -5.27 10.46
CA SER A 130 -4.27 -6.22 9.58
C SER A 130 -4.85 -6.21 8.16
N ILE A 131 -4.08 -6.71 7.19
CA ILE A 131 -4.56 -6.80 5.80
C ILE A 131 -5.80 -7.69 5.67
N ASP A 132 -5.84 -8.80 6.42
CA ASP A 132 -6.97 -9.73 6.40
C ASP A 132 -8.23 -9.11 7.02
N TYR A 133 -8.08 -8.30 8.09
CA TYR A 133 -9.22 -7.61 8.72
C TYR A 133 -9.97 -6.73 7.71
N TYR A 134 -9.24 -5.98 6.87
CA TYR A 134 -9.87 -5.12 5.87
C TYR A 134 -10.52 -5.89 4.71
N LEU A 135 -10.16 -7.16 4.49
CA LEU A 135 -10.87 -8.02 3.53
C LEU A 135 -12.19 -8.52 4.10
N GLU A 136 -12.20 -8.84 5.40
CA GLU A 136 -13.40 -9.30 6.10
C GLU A 136 -14.37 -8.15 6.42
N HIS A 137 -13.83 -6.94 6.56
CA HIS A 137 -14.53 -5.70 6.93
C HIS A 137 -14.21 -4.55 5.96
N PRO A 138 -14.59 -4.67 4.67
CA PRO A 138 -14.25 -3.66 3.66
C PRO A 138 -14.84 -2.27 3.95
N GLU A 139 -15.94 -2.19 4.71
CA GLU A 139 -16.52 -0.94 5.19
C GLU A 139 -15.56 -0.12 6.08
N GLU A 140 -14.71 -0.79 6.87
CA GLU A 140 -13.73 -0.11 7.72
C GLU A 140 -12.59 0.47 6.89
N LEU A 141 -12.26 -0.17 5.77
CA LEU A 141 -11.28 0.34 4.82
C LEU A 141 -11.79 1.63 4.15
N LEU A 142 -13.08 1.71 3.81
CA LEU A 142 -13.69 2.90 3.22
C LEU A 142 -13.57 4.12 4.15
N LYS A 143 -13.86 3.96 5.44
CA LYS A 143 -13.79 5.04 6.44
C LYS A 143 -12.43 5.72 6.54
N ILE A 144 -11.35 4.97 6.37
CA ILE A 144 -9.99 5.51 6.47
C ILE A 144 -9.50 6.10 5.14
N ILE A 145 -10.15 5.74 4.02
CA ILE A 145 -9.78 6.21 2.70
C ILE A 145 -10.58 7.48 2.34
N GLU A 146 -11.90 7.51 2.48
CA GLU A 146 -12.74 8.70 2.17
C GLU A 146 -12.27 9.96 2.90
#